data_AF-A0A2E4PMY8-F1
#
_entry.id   AF-A0A2E4PMY8-F1
#
_cell.length_a   1.000
_cell.length_b   1.000
_cell.length_c   1.000
_cell.angle_alpha   90.00
_cell.angle_beta   90.00
_cell.angle_gamma   90.00
#
_symmetry.space_group_name_H-M   'P 1'
#
loop_
_entity.id
_entity.type
_entity.pdbx_description
1 polymer ?
#
loop_
_entity_poly.entity_id
_entity_poly.type
_entity_poly.pdbx_seq_one_letter_code
_entity_poly.pdbx_strand_id
1 'polypeptide(L)'
;MKTKILLLLALSFSVFSCKTVKTGTSKSIDIKGVGVIHKPVIVDLDVKEEKISKTIIVKNMLSLESAKNDVVMELLNENNADILVEPKFISKTKNGKTELTVTGWLGYYKNFRTLEQNEIELVKVKSVEDNKVQINQTNSEKK
;
A
#
# COMPACT_ATOMS: atom_id res chain seq x y z
N MET A 1 -0.91 -18.43 -75.57
CA MET A 1 -1.77 -18.06 -74.44
C MET A 1 -1.74 -19.05 -73.27
N LYS A 2 -1.56 -20.36 -73.51
CA LYS A 2 -1.58 -21.41 -72.46
C LYS A 2 -0.41 -21.34 -71.44
N THR A 3 0.79 -20.91 -71.86
CA THR A 3 1.96 -20.76 -70.98
C THR A 3 1.89 -19.56 -70.04
N LYS A 4 1.23 -18.47 -70.44
CA LYS A 4 1.03 -17.28 -69.58
C LYS A 4 -0.01 -17.54 -68.47
N ILE A 5 -1.00 -18.39 -68.74
CA ILE A 5 -2.01 -18.82 -67.74
C ILE A 5 -1.40 -19.77 -66.70
N LEU A 6 -0.48 -20.63 -67.10
CA LEU A 6 0.21 -21.53 -66.17
C LEU A 6 1.13 -20.77 -65.20
N LEU A 7 1.76 -19.69 -65.67
CA LEU A 7 2.62 -18.83 -64.84
C LEU A 7 1.82 -17.96 -63.85
N LEU A 8 0.61 -17.53 -64.23
CA LEU A 8 -0.29 -16.77 -63.35
C LEU A 8 -0.87 -17.65 -62.23
N LEU A 9 -1.13 -18.92 -62.52
CA LEU A 9 -1.64 -19.88 -61.54
C LEU A 9 -0.59 -20.26 -60.49
N ALA A 10 0.67 -20.38 -60.90
CA ALA A 10 1.79 -20.69 -60.00
C ALA A 10 2.09 -19.58 -58.98
N LEU A 11 1.83 -18.31 -59.33
CA LEU A 11 2.06 -17.17 -58.43
C LEU A 11 0.97 -17.02 -57.35
N SER A 12 -0.19 -17.67 -57.55
CA SER A 12 -1.34 -17.57 -56.63
C SER A 12 -1.22 -18.48 -55.39
N PHE A 13 -0.25 -19.39 -55.36
CA PHE A 13 -0.11 -20.40 -54.30
C PHE A 13 0.77 -19.97 -53.10
N SER A 14 1.40 -18.79 -53.16
CA SER A 14 2.42 -18.38 -52.18
C SER A 14 1.90 -17.59 -50.96
N VAL A 15 0.58 -17.45 -50.76
CA VAL A 15 0.01 -16.61 -49.68
C VAL A 15 -0.51 -17.35 -48.44
N PHE A 16 -0.33 -18.67 -48.33
CA PHE A 16 -0.69 -19.40 -47.10
C PHE A 16 0.46 -19.39 -46.08
N SER A 17 0.82 -18.19 -45.58
CA SER A 17 1.66 -18.08 -44.38
C SER A 17 0.80 -18.38 -43.15
N CYS A 18 0.82 -19.64 -42.73
CA CYS A 18 0.17 -20.08 -41.50
C CYS A 18 0.92 -19.46 -40.31
N LYS A 19 0.39 -18.40 -39.71
CA LYS A 19 0.91 -17.88 -38.44
C LYS A 19 0.63 -18.94 -37.37
N THR A 20 1.68 -19.54 -36.82
CA THR A 20 1.56 -20.40 -35.63
C THR A 20 1.09 -19.54 -34.46
N VAL A 21 -0.21 -19.56 -34.18
CA VAL A 21 -0.77 -18.98 -32.96
C VAL A 21 -0.39 -19.90 -31.82
N LYS A 22 0.58 -19.49 -30.99
CA LYS A 22 0.86 -20.16 -29.72
C LYS A 22 -0.29 -19.87 -28.76
N THR A 23 -1.35 -20.68 -28.82
CA THR A 23 -2.42 -20.64 -27.83
C THR A 23 -1.95 -21.36 -26.57
N GLY A 24 -1.47 -20.60 -25.59
CA GLY A 24 -1.27 -21.12 -24.24
C GLY A 24 -2.61 -21.12 -23.51
N THR A 25 -3.16 -22.29 -23.20
CA THR A 25 -4.26 -22.39 -22.26
C THR A 25 -3.68 -22.31 -20.86
N SER A 26 -3.90 -21.19 -20.17
CA SER A 26 -3.61 -21.13 -18.73
C SER A 26 -4.63 -22.01 -18.01
N LYS A 27 -4.16 -22.89 -17.12
CA LYS A 27 -5.06 -23.59 -16.20
C LYS A 27 -5.47 -22.59 -15.12
N SER A 28 -6.59 -21.90 -15.33
CA SER A 28 -7.24 -21.10 -14.29
C SER A 28 -8.29 -21.93 -13.57
N ILE A 29 -8.34 -21.80 -12.25
CA ILE A 29 -9.46 -22.26 -11.44
C ILE A 29 -10.19 -21.02 -10.92
N ASP A 30 -11.51 -20.96 -11.13
CA ASP A 30 -12.32 -19.91 -10.53
C ASP A 30 -12.39 -20.16 -9.02
N ILE A 31 -12.04 -19.15 -8.22
CA ILE A 31 -12.14 -19.24 -6.77
C ILE A 31 -13.62 -19.10 -6.40
N LYS A 32 -14.28 -20.23 -6.15
CA LYS A 32 -15.68 -20.26 -5.67
C LYS A 32 -15.72 -20.00 -4.17
N GLY A 33 -16.26 -18.86 -3.74
CA GLY A 33 -16.39 -18.47 -2.32
C GLY A 33 -15.74 -17.12 -2.02
N VAL A 34 -15.35 -16.89 -0.76
CA VAL A 34 -14.76 -15.62 -0.24
C VAL A 34 -13.38 -15.24 -0.84
N GLY A 35 -12.96 -15.85 -1.95
CA GLY A 35 -11.69 -15.53 -2.61
C GLY A 35 -10.47 -16.23 -1.99
N VAL A 36 -9.27 -15.70 -2.27
CA VAL A 36 -7.99 -16.21 -1.76
C VAL A 36 -7.91 -15.92 -0.25
N ILE A 37 -7.82 -16.97 0.57
CA ILE A 37 -7.54 -16.82 2.00
C ILE A 37 -6.03 -16.63 2.17
N HIS A 38 -5.61 -15.41 2.53
CA HIS A 38 -4.21 -15.13 2.84
C HIS A 38 -3.92 -15.40 4.32
N LYS A 39 -2.76 -15.97 4.63
CA LYS A 39 -2.26 -16.02 6.01
C LYS A 39 -1.71 -14.63 6.37
N PRO A 40 -2.00 -14.09 7.56
CA PRO A 40 -1.37 -12.84 7.99
C PRO A 40 0.14 -13.06 8.19
N VAL A 41 0.91 -12.03 7.83
CA VAL A 41 2.35 -11.95 8.13
C VAL A 41 2.52 -11.08 9.36
N ILE A 42 3.21 -11.59 10.36
CA ILE A 42 3.66 -10.83 11.53
C ILE A 42 5.05 -10.29 11.22
N VAL A 43 5.32 -9.08 11.70
CA VAL A 43 6.62 -8.43 11.64
C VAL A 43 6.93 -7.84 13.01
N ASP A 44 8.18 -8.01 13.44
CA ASP A 44 8.68 -7.37 14.66
C ASP A 44 9.04 -5.92 14.30
N LEU A 45 8.65 -4.97 15.16
CA LEU A 45 9.03 -3.57 15.00
C LEU A 45 10.14 -3.22 16.01
N ASP A 46 11.37 -3.05 15.53
CA ASP A 46 12.49 -2.55 16.33
C ASP A 46 12.39 -1.02 16.41
N VAL A 47 11.87 -0.51 17.52
CA VAL A 47 11.75 0.94 17.79
C VAL A 47 12.97 1.40 18.57
N LYS A 48 13.70 2.40 18.03
CA LYS A 48 14.80 3.02 18.77
C LYS A 48 14.26 3.80 19.95
N GLU A 49 14.95 3.73 21.08
CA GLU A 49 14.57 4.44 22.32
C GLU A 49 14.74 5.96 22.18
N GLU A 50 15.69 6.40 21.37
CA GLU A 50 15.98 7.81 21.14
C GLU A 50 14.93 8.44 20.22
N LYS A 51 14.46 9.62 20.63
CA LYS A 51 13.57 10.45 19.83
C LYS A 51 14.40 11.35 18.92
N ILE A 52 14.11 11.31 17.64
CA ILE A 52 14.74 12.19 16.66
C ILE A 52 13.82 13.36 16.31
N SER A 53 14.42 14.46 15.86
CA SER A 53 13.72 15.69 15.48
C SER A 53 14.28 16.25 14.19
N LYS A 54 13.40 16.71 13.30
CA LYS A 54 13.75 17.46 12.09
C LYS A 54 12.93 18.73 11.99
N THR A 55 13.59 19.84 11.70
CA THR A 55 12.95 21.15 11.51
C THR A 55 13.28 21.68 10.12
N ILE A 56 12.27 22.05 9.35
CA ILE A 56 12.44 22.71 8.05
C ILE A 56 11.69 24.03 7.99
N ILE A 57 12.13 24.92 7.10
CA ILE A 57 11.42 26.17 6.78
C ILE A 57 10.81 26.05 5.39
N VAL A 58 9.48 26.01 5.33
CA VAL A 58 8.73 25.92 4.09
C VAL A 58 8.37 27.32 3.60
N LYS A 59 8.83 27.66 2.39
CA LYS A 59 8.48 28.88 1.65
C LYS A 59 7.67 28.41 0.45
N ASN A 60 6.36 28.71 0.38
CA ASN A 60 5.41 28.21 -0.64
C ASN A 60 4.88 26.79 -0.41
N MET A 61 4.29 26.59 0.77
CA MET A 61 3.61 25.34 1.14
C MET A 61 2.33 25.16 0.32
N LEU A 62 2.16 24.01 -0.36
CA LEU A 62 0.89 23.63 -1.01
C LEU A 62 -0.19 23.39 0.05
N SER A 63 0.12 22.57 1.05
CA SER A 63 -0.70 22.36 2.25
C SER A 63 0.19 21.97 3.44
N LEU A 64 -0.27 22.26 4.65
CA LEU A 64 0.45 21.89 5.87
C LEU A 64 0.61 20.37 5.99
N GLU A 65 -0.39 19.61 5.56
CA GLU A 65 -0.35 18.16 5.63
C GLU A 65 0.67 17.56 4.66
N SER A 66 0.75 18.07 3.42
CA SER A 66 1.81 17.66 2.48
C SER A 66 3.18 17.92 3.07
N ALA A 67 3.40 19.12 3.61
CA ALA A 67 4.68 19.47 4.20
C ALA A 67 5.06 18.60 5.42
N LYS A 68 4.09 18.19 6.24
CA LYS A 68 4.34 17.22 7.32
C LYS A 68 4.81 15.88 6.76
N ASN A 69 4.13 15.36 5.74
CA ASN A 69 4.49 14.09 5.11
C ASN A 69 5.87 14.16 4.45
N ASP A 70 6.18 15.28 3.79
CA ASP A 70 7.49 15.51 3.18
C ASP A 70 8.61 15.48 4.23
N VAL A 71 8.42 16.15 5.38
CA VAL A 71 9.41 16.12 6.47
C VAL A 71 9.55 14.74 7.08
N VAL A 72 8.44 14.01 7.27
CA VAL A 72 8.49 12.62 7.76
C VAL A 72 9.27 11.75 6.79
N MET A 73 8.97 11.83 5.49
CA MET A 73 9.68 11.08 4.46
C MET A 73 11.17 11.41 4.44
N GLU A 74 11.53 12.70 4.50
CA GLU A 74 12.93 13.13 4.51
C GLU A 74 13.67 12.62 5.76
N LEU A 75 13.04 12.72 6.93
CA LEU A 75 13.59 12.22 8.20
C LEU A 75 13.79 10.70 8.16
N LEU A 76 12.83 9.94 7.62
CA LEU A 76 12.94 8.49 7.48
C LEU A 76 14.06 8.09 6.50
N ASN A 77 14.14 8.76 5.35
CA ASN A 77 15.16 8.49 4.33
C ASN A 77 16.57 8.76 4.86
N GLU A 78 16.79 9.86 5.59
CA GLU A 78 18.10 10.17 6.19
C GLU A 78 18.58 9.12 7.18
N ASN A 79 17.64 8.44 7.84
CA ASN A 79 17.92 7.45 8.88
C ASN A 79 17.71 6.00 8.41
N ASN A 80 17.39 5.79 7.13
CA ASN A 80 17.04 4.50 6.54
C ASN A 80 15.98 3.73 7.35
N ALA A 81 15.01 4.46 7.93
CA ALA A 81 13.98 3.90 8.78
C ALA A 81 12.68 3.64 8.00
N ASP A 82 11.91 2.65 8.44
CA ASP A 82 10.68 2.25 7.74
C ASP A 82 9.45 3.03 8.21
N ILE A 83 9.42 3.40 9.49
CA ILE A 83 8.27 4.09 10.11
C ILE A 83 8.73 5.06 11.19
N LEU A 84 7.99 6.16 11.35
CA LEU A 84 8.12 7.08 12.47
C LEU A 84 7.00 6.82 13.47
N VAL A 85 7.34 6.31 14.64
CA VAL A 85 6.39 5.97 15.72
C VAL A 85 6.05 7.22 16.52
N GLU A 86 4.75 7.39 16.78
CA GLU A 86 4.15 8.52 17.51
C GLU A 86 4.67 9.90 17.05
N PRO A 87 4.47 10.25 15.77
CA PRO A 87 4.98 11.51 15.25
C PRO A 87 4.26 12.70 15.90
N LYS A 88 5.04 13.69 16.34
CA LYS A 88 4.57 14.97 16.85
C LYS A 88 5.00 16.08 15.91
N PHE A 89 4.03 16.93 15.56
CA PHE A 89 4.21 18.05 14.63
C PHE A 89 4.06 19.37 15.37
N ILE A 90 5.01 20.28 15.17
CA ILE A 90 4.96 21.65 15.71
C ILE A 90 5.20 22.60 14.54
N SER A 91 4.24 23.49 14.26
CA SER A 91 4.35 24.47 13.19
C SER A 91 4.27 25.89 13.73
N LYS A 92 5.13 26.79 13.24
CA LYS A 92 5.11 28.22 13.54
C LYS A 92 5.19 29.01 12.23
N THR A 93 4.22 29.88 11.98
CA THR A 93 4.21 30.72 10.77
C THR A 93 4.55 32.17 11.13
N LYS A 94 5.56 32.73 10.46
CA LYS A 94 5.95 34.14 10.59
C LYS A 94 6.36 34.71 9.23
N ASN A 95 5.83 35.87 8.87
CA ASN A 95 6.13 36.58 7.62
C ASN A 95 6.00 35.68 6.37
N GLY A 96 4.95 34.87 6.29
CA GLY A 96 4.69 33.96 5.16
C GLY A 96 5.62 32.74 5.08
N LYS A 97 6.47 32.51 6.09
CA LYS A 97 7.31 31.32 6.21
C LYS A 97 6.79 30.46 7.34
N THR A 98 6.67 29.16 7.09
CA THR A 98 6.27 28.19 8.12
C THR A 98 7.47 27.35 8.51
N GLU A 99 7.88 27.46 9.76
CA GLU A 99 8.81 26.55 10.41
C GLU A 99 8.02 25.33 10.89
N LEU A 100 8.43 24.13 10.46
CA LEU A 100 7.78 22.88 10.80
C LEU A 100 8.80 21.94 11.44
N THR A 101 8.54 21.52 12.67
CA THR A 101 9.31 20.53 13.40
C THR A 101 8.52 19.24 13.51
N VAL A 102 9.15 18.13 13.13
CA VAL A 102 8.63 16.77 13.27
C VAL A 102 9.53 16.00 14.21
N THR A 103 8.94 15.34 15.20
CA THR A 103 9.67 14.49 16.16
C THR A 103 9.00 13.14 16.30
N GLY A 104 9.76 12.09 16.60
CA GLY A 104 9.22 10.75 16.83
C GLY A 104 10.33 9.73 17.05
N TRP A 105 9.96 8.46 17.22
CA TRP A 105 10.91 7.36 17.34
C TRP A 105 11.03 6.60 16.03
N LEU A 106 12.25 6.27 15.64
CA LEU A 106 12.49 5.53 14.40
C LEU A 106 12.18 4.04 14.62
N GLY A 107 11.37 3.47 13.74
CA GLY A 107 11.02 2.06 13.72
C GLY A 107 11.57 1.35 12.48
N TYR A 108 12.01 0.11 12.68
CA TYR A 108 12.57 -0.74 11.64
C TYR A 108 11.88 -2.11 11.66
N TYR A 109 11.38 -2.55 10.51
CA TYR A 109 10.76 -3.85 10.38
C TYR A 109 11.81 -4.96 10.39
N LYS A 110 11.56 -6.01 11.20
CA LYS A 110 12.42 -7.19 11.29
C LYS A 110 11.59 -8.46 11.34
N ASN A 111 12.23 -9.58 11.00
CA ASN A 111 11.70 -10.93 11.22
C ASN A 111 10.29 -11.18 10.66
N PHE A 112 10.05 -10.84 9.38
CA PHE A 112 8.80 -11.17 8.71
C PHE A 112 8.56 -12.69 8.75
N ARG A 113 7.46 -13.10 9.39
CA ARG A 113 7.13 -14.51 9.56
C ARG A 113 5.63 -14.75 9.56
N THR A 114 5.24 -16.00 9.34
CA THR A 114 3.84 -16.40 9.51
C THR A 114 3.50 -16.47 10.98
N LEU A 115 2.25 -16.14 11.30
CA LEU A 115 1.70 -16.21 12.64
C LEU A 115 1.81 -17.63 13.24
N GLU A 116 2.39 -17.75 14.44
CA GLU A 116 2.47 -19.02 15.16
C GLU A 116 1.23 -19.25 16.02
N GLN A 117 0.94 -20.52 16.34
CA GLN A 117 -0.33 -20.90 16.97
C GLN A 117 -0.50 -20.33 18.39
N ASN A 118 0.60 -20.12 19.11
CA ASN A 118 0.68 -19.48 20.42
C ASN A 118 0.52 -17.95 20.38
N GLU A 119 0.55 -17.32 19.20
CA GLU A 119 0.44 -15.86 19.02
C GLU A 119 -0.93 -15.42 18.51
N ILE A 120 -1.78 -16.39 18.15
CA ILE A 120 -3.15 -16.16 17.68
C ILE A 120 -3.92 -15.27 18.66
N GLU A 121 -3.69 -15.43 19.97
CA GLU A 121 -4.39 -14.65 20.99
C GLU A 121 -3.99 -13.17 21.02
N LEU A 122 -2.72 -12.85 20.71
CA LEU A 122 -2.22 -11.47 20.66
C LEU A 122 -2.78 -10.71 19.44
N VAL A 123 -3.06 -11.44 18.35
CA VAL A 123 -3.57 -10.88 17.08
C VAL A 123 -5.10 -10.92 17.01
N LYS A 124 -5.80 -11.45 18.03
CA LYS A 124 -7.24 -11.24 18.21
C LYS A 124 -7.49 -9.77 18.59
N VAL A 125 -7.30 -8.87 17.63
CA VAL A 125 -7.73 -7.49 17.68
C VAL A 125 -9.25 -7.54 17.84
N LYS A 126 -9.77 -7.14 19.00
CA LYS A 126 -11.20 -6.79 19.12
C LYS A 126 -11.46 -5.70 18.08
N SER A 127 -12.20 -6.04 17.03
CA SER A 127 -12.71 -5.06 16.08
C SER A 127 -13.36 -3.93 16.85
N VAL A 128 -12.91 -2.70 16.59
CA VAL A 128 -13.37 -1.47 17.25
C VAL A 128 -14.87 -1.19 16.96
N GLU A 129 -15.51 -1.99 16.11
CA GLU A 129 -16.94 -1.92 15.78
C GLU A 129 -17.91 -2.29 16.93
N ASP A 130 -17.52 -3.03 17.97
CA ASP A 130 -18.49 -3.55 18.96
C ASP A 130 -19.01 -2.51 19.98
N ASN A 131 -18.53 -1.27 19.95
CA ASN A 131 -18.92 -0.21 20.90
C ASN A 131 -19.89 0.85 20.34
N LYS A 132 -20.63 0.56 19.25
CA LYS A 132 -21.62 1.51 18.68
C LYS A 132 -23.09 1.07 18.68
N VAL A 133 -23.49 0.02 19.43
CA VAL A 133 -24.89 -0.48 19.39
C VAL A 133 -25.67 -0.36 20.72
N GLN A 134 -25.14 0.29 21.77
CA GLN A 134 -25.90 0.48 23.03
C GLN A 134 -26.04 1.93 23.50
N ILE A 135 -26.20 2.87 22.56
CA ILE A 135 -26.70 4.21 22.90
C ILE A 135 -27.71 4.56 21.81
N ASN A 136 -28.98 4.75 22.18
CA ASN A 136 -30.14 5.18 21.36
C ASN A 136 -31.31 4.19 21.19
N GLN A 137 -31.53 3.26 22.13
CA GLN A 137 -32.85 2.63 22.33
C GLN A 137 -33.30 2.70 23.80
N THR A 138 -33.17 3.88 24.42
CA THR A 138 -33.77 4.14 25.73
C THR A 138 -34.26 5.58 25.80
N ASN A 139 -35.15 5.97 24.87
CA ASN A 139 -35.97 7.17 24.98
C ASN A 139 -37.29 6.96 24.20
N SER A 140 -38.05 5.96 24.62
CA SER A 140 -39.43 5.75 24.20
C SER A 140 -40.10 4.85 25.25
N GLU A 141 -40.12 5.30 26.50
CA GLU A 141 -41.03 4.81 27.56
C GLU A 141 -40.70 5.54 28.86
N LYS A 142 -41.23 6.76 29.00
CA LYS A 142 -41.83 7.21 30.27
C LYS A 142 -42.49 8.58 30.11
N LYS A 143 -43.81 8.50 30.21
CA LYS A 143 -44.78 9.50 30.68
C LYS A 143 -45.36 10.47 29.65
#